data_AF-A0A4R7FY02-F1
#
_entry.id   AF-A0A4R7FY02-F1
#
_cell.length_a   1.000
_cell.length_b   1.000
_cell.length_c   1.000
_cell.angle_alpha   90.00
_cell.angle_beta   90.00
_cell.angle_gamma   90.00
#
_symmetry.space_group_name_H-M   'P 1'
#
loop_
_entity.id
_entity.type
_entity.pdbx_description
1 polymer ?
#
loop_
_entity_poly.entity_id
_entity_poly.type
_entity_poly.pdbx_seq_one_letter_code
_entity_poly.pdbx_strand_id
1 'polypeptide(L)' 'MKQMSLTTGFMKKSKRTCKLEFLKEMDLVAPWHELVTLIESHSPPKDTGRPAFAVESMLRIHLLLQ' A
#
# COMPACT_ATOMS: atom_id res chain seq x y z
N MET A 1 2.60 -41.14 2.53
CA MET A 1 3.49 -40.51 1.52
C MET A 1 3.73 -39.06 1.93
N LYS A 2 4.98 -38.65 2.10
CA LYS A 2 5.36 -37.29 2.54
C LYS A 2 5.68 -36.47 1.29
N GLN A 3 4.85 -35.48 0.96
CA GLN A 3 5.03 -34.64 -0.23
C GLN A 3 6.20 -33.66 0.00
N MET A 4 7.35 -33.91 -0.62
CA MET A 4 8.56 -33.08 -0.52
C MET A 4 8.53 -31.84 -1.43
N SER A 5 7.48 -31.65 -2.23
CA SER A 5 7.39 -30.51 -3.15
C SER A 5 7.11 -29.17 -2.49
N LEU A 6 6.96 -29.13 -1.16
CA LEU A 6 6.80 -27.89 -0.39
C LEU A 6 8.11 -27.38 0.23
N THR A 7 9.18 -28.21 0.28
CA THR A 7 10.45 -27.83 0.93
C THR A 7 11.42 -27.14 0.00
N THR A 8 11.27 -27.31 -1.32
CA THR A 8 12.09 -26.58 -2.31
C THR A 8 11.36 -25.29 -2.64
N GLY A 9 11.85 -24.21 -2.04
CA GLY A 9 11.24 -22.89 -1.99
C GLY A 9 10.50 -22.49 -3.26
N PHE A 10 9.21 -22.16 -3.08
CA PHE A 10 8.42 -21.43 -4.06
C PHE A 10 9.02 -20.04 -4.22
N MET A 11 10.11 -19.94 -5.00
CA MET A 11 10.69 -18.68 -5.43
C MET A 11 9.64 -18.02 -6.33
N LYS A 12 8.74 -17.24 -5.72
CA LYS A 12 7.82 -16.36 -6.41
C LYS A 12 8.68 -15.43 -7.25
N LYS A 13 8.88 -15.76 -8.53
CA LYS A 13 9.33 -14.80 -9.52
C LYS A 13 8.20 -13.78 -9.60
N SER A 14 8.31 -12.72 -8.78
CA SER A 14 7.34 -11.63 -8.76
C SER A 14 7.42 -10.93 -10.11
N LYS A 15 6.54 -11.35 -11.04
CA LYS A 15 6.33 -10.62 -12.29
C LYS A 15 5.98 -9.20 -11.89
N ARG A 16 6.70 -8.21 -12.40
CA ARG A 16 6.32 -6.81 -12.19
C ARG A 16 4.92 -6.64 -12.74
N THR A 17 3.99 -6.31 -11.85
CA THR A 17 2.62 -6.03 -12.22
C THR A 17 2.54 -4.54 -12.54
N CYS A 18 1.68 -4.16 -13.49
CA CYS A 18 1.42 -2.76 -13.82
C CYS A 18 1.13 -1.92 -12.57
N LYS A 19 0.40 -2.48 -11.60
CA LYS A 19 0.14 -1.86 -10.29
C LYS A 19 1.41 -1.52 -9.50
N LEU A 20 2.44 -2.37 -9.55
CA LEU A 20 3.70 -2.13 -8.85
C LEU A 20 4.50 -1.03 -9.52
N GLU A 21 4.51 -0.99 -10.85
CA GLU A 21 5.17 0.08 -11.62
C GLU A 21 4.47 1.41 -11.40
N PHE A 22 3.13 1.42 -11.43
CA PHE A 22 2.33 2.59 -11.08
C PHE A 22 2.66 3.11 -9.67
N LEU A 23 2.68 2.26 -8.65
CA LEU A 23 3.03 2.68 -7.28
C LEU A 23 4.43 3.31 -7.20
N LYS A 24 5.40 2.76 -7.94
CA LYS A 24 6.77 3.32 -8.00
C LYS A 24 6.80 4.68 -8.66
N GLU A 25 6.09 4.85 -9.77
CA GLU A 25 5.98 6.14 -10.44
C GLU A 25 5.27 7.15 -9.52
N MET A 26 4.24 6.71 -8.80
CA MET A 26 3.49 7.51 -7.86
C MET A 26 4.36 8.03 -6.70
N ASP A 27 5.28 7.22 -6.18
CA ASP A 27 6.25 7.66 -5.16
C ASP A 27 7.24 8.72 -5.69
N LEU A 28 7.46 8.81 -7.01
CA LEU A 28 8.33 9.83 -7.64
C LEU A 28 7.59 11.13 -7.96
N VAL A 29 6.32 11.07 -8.34
CA VAL A 29 5.56 12.24 -8.83
C VAL A 29 4.72 12.91 -7.75
N ALA A 30 4.31 12.19 -6.71
CA ALA A 30 3.40 12.73 -5.70
C ALA A 30 4.15 13.29 -4.48
N PRO A 31 3.81 14.51 -4.01
CA PRO A 31 4.34 15.08 -2.78
C PRO A 31 3.65 14.47 -1.55
N TRP A 32 3.99 13.21 -1.24
CA TRP A 32 3.32 12.42 -0.20
C TRP A 32 3.26 13.09 1.16
N HIS A 33 4.37 13.65 1.62
CA HIS A 33 4.43 14.29 2.93
C HIS A 33 3.44 15.46 3.04
N GLU A 34 3.45 16.38 2.06
CA GLU A 34 2.56 17.54 2.05
C GLU A 34 1.09 17.14 1.95
N LEU A 35 0.77 16.14 1.12
CA LEU A 35 -0.58 15.61 0.99
C LEU A 35 -1.08 14.98 2.28
N VAL A 36 -0.25 14.16 2.94
CA VAL A 36 -0.60 13.53 4.21
C VAL A 36 -0.82 14.58 5.29
N THR A 37 0.07 15.56 5.45
CA THR A 37 -0.09 16.65 6.43
C THR A 37 -1.37 17.45 6.19
N LEU A 38 -1.67 17.77 4.93
CA LEU A 38 -2.88 18.51 4.58
C LEU A 38 -4.13 17.70 4.96
N ILE A 39 -4.15 16.40 4.69
CA ILE A 39 -5.32 15.55 4.96
C ILE A 39 -5.45 15.23 6.44
N GLU A 40 -4.34 15.01 7.15
CA GLU A 40 -4.33 14.81 8.61
C GLU A 40 -4.95 16.00 9.34
N SER A 41 -4.68 17.23 8.90
CA SER A 41 -5.30 18.42 9.50
C SER A 41 -6.83 18.45 9.40
N HIS A 42 -7.41 17.73 8.43
CA HIS A 42 -8.85 17.64 8.21
C HIS A 42 -9.44 16.31 8.72
N SER A 43 -8.62 15.36 9.14
CA SER A 43 -9.07 14.04 9.60
C SER A 43 -9.39 14.10 11.09
N PRO A 44 -10.65 13.87 11.51
CA PRO A 44 -10.99 13.89 12.92
C PRO A 44 -10.27 12.74 13.65
N PRO A 45 -9.72 12.98 14.85
CA PRO A 45 -9.17 11.91 15.67
C PRO A 45 -10.28 10.92 16.01
N LYS A 46 -10.08 9.64 15.68
CA LYS A 46 -11.00 8.57 16.10
C LYS A 46 -10.64 8.14 17.51
N ASP A 47 -11.39 8.65 18.48
CA ASP A 47 -11.20 8.38 19.91
C ASP A 47 -11.68 6.98 20.34
N THR A 48 -12.41 6.25 19.49
CA THR A 48 -13.00 4.95 19.87
C THR A 48 -12.99 3.93 18.72
N GLY A 49 -12.50 2.72 18.98
CA GLY A 49 -12.58 1.56 18.07
C GLY A 49 -11.27 1.20 17.37
N ARG A 50 -11.38 0.59 16.17
CA ARG A 50 -10.22 0.18 15.38
C ARG A 50 -9.45 1.42 14.92
N PRO A 51 -8.11 1.45 15.04
CA PRO A 51 -7.31 2.57 14.58
C PRO A 51 -7.62 2.87 13.12
N ALA A 52 -7.69 4.16 12.79
CA ALA A 52 -7.85 4.59 11.41
C ALA A 52 -6.70 4.02 10.57
N PHE A 53 -6.99 3.68 9.31
CA PHE A 53 -5.91 3.37 8.38
C PHE A 53 -5.04 4.62 8.21
N ALA A 54 -3.73 4.42 8.05
CA ALA A 54 -2.83 5.51 7.73
C ALA A 54 -3.33 6.22 6.46
N VAL A 55 -3.41 7.55 6.53
CA VAL A 55 -3.90 8.42 5.44
C VAL A 55 -3.17 8.11 4.14
N GLU A 56 -1.84 7.96 4.22
CA GLU A 56 -0.98 7.62 3.11
C GLU A 56 -1.37 6.30 2.42
N SER A 57 -1.63 5.24 3.21
CA SER A 57 -2.07 3.95 2.69
C SER A 57 -3.45 4.03 2.02
N MET A 58 -4.36 4.82 2.60
CA MET A 58 -5.70 5.01 2.07
C MET A 58 -5.66 5.73 0.71
N LEU A 59 -4.83 6.77 0.59
CA LEU A 59 -4.56 7.48 -0.67
C LEU A 59 -3.98 6.56 -1.73
N ARG A 60 -2.94 5.77 -1.39
CA ARG A 60 -2.33 4.84 -2.36
C ARG A 60 -3.33 3.83 -2.90
N ILE A 61 -4.22 3.33 -2.05
CA ILE A 61 -5.28 2.40 -2.47
C ILE A 61 -6.29 3.12 -3.37
N HIS A 62 -6.69 4.34 -3.04
CA HIS A 62 -7.68 5.09 -3.82
C HIS A 62 -7.17 5.41 -5.23
N LEU A 63 -5.92 5.86 -5.34
CA LEU A 63 -5.26 6.16 -6.62
C LEU A 63 -5.04 4.92 -7.49
N LEU A 64 -4.89 3.74 -6.86
CA LEU A 64 -4.74 2.46 -7.56
C LEU A 64 -6.09 1.86 -8.03
N LEU A 65 -7.20 2.30 -7.44
CA LEU A 65 -8.56 1.81 -7.73
C LEU A 65 -9.30 2.66 -8.78
N GLN A 66 -8.86 3.89 -9.04
CA GLN A 66 -9.34 4.76 -10.12
C GLN A 66 -8.98 4.18 -11.48
#